data_AF-A0A949AHX8-F1
#
_entry.id   AF-A0A949AHX8-F1
#
_cell.length_a   1.000
_cell.length_b   1.000
_cell.length_c   1.000
_cell.angle_alpha   90.00
_cell.angle_beta   90.00
_cell.angle_gamma   90.00
#
_symmetry.space_group_name_H-M   'P 1'
#
loop_
_entity.id
_entity.type
_entity.pdbx_description
1 polymer ?
#
loop_
_entity_poly.entity_id
_entity_poly.type
_entity_poly.pdbx_seq_one_letter_code
_entity_poly.pdbx_strand_id
1 'polypeptide(L)' 'MREPIRFQCAECNQINYSSTKDKKKHPDKIELKKYCRFDRKHTVHKEMKK' A
#
# COMPACT_ATOMS: atom_id res chain seq x y z
N MET A 1 -5.97 16.27 7.41
CA MET A 1 -6.79 15.18 7.98
C MET A 1 -6.18 13.92 7.42
N ARG A 2 -5.56 13.13 8.30
CA ARG A 2 -4.85 11.92 7.93
C ARG A 2 -5.87 10.81 7.76
N GLU A 3 -5.94 10.26 6.56
CA GLU A 3 -6.83 9.14 6.29
C GLU A 3 -6.01 7.84 6.29
N PRO A 4 -6.55 6.76 6.88
CA PRO A 4 -5.90 5.46 6.82
C PRO A 4 -5.95 4.93 5.38
N ILE A 5 -4.79 4.59 4.85
CA ILE A 5 -4.62 3.95 3.56
C ILE A 5 -4.12 2.52 3.77
N ARG A 6 -4.58 1.61 2.91
CA ARG A 6 -4.15 0.22 2.90
C ARG A 6 -3.27 0.00 1.68
N PHE A 7 -2.26 -0.85 1.79
CA PHE A 7 -1.45 -1.25 0.65
C PHE A 7 -1.69 -2.71 0.32
N GLN A 8 -2.06 -2.93 -0.93
CA GLN A 8 -2.34 -4.24 -1.49
C GLN A 8 -1.14 -4.69 -2.33
N CYS A 9 -0.67 -5.92 -2.11
CA CYS A 9 0.35 -6.51 -2.98
C CYS A 9 -0.22 -6.77 -4.39
N ALA A 10 0.55 -6.47 -5.43
CA ALA A 10 0.14 -6.72 -6.82
C ALA A 10 0.07 -8.20 -7.23
N GLU A 11 0.75 -9.10 -6.49
CA GLU A 11 0.80 -10.53 -6.82
C GLU A 11 -0.17 -11.34 -5.96
N CYS A 12 0.02 -11.29 -4.64
CA CYS A 12 -0.82 -11.98 -3.67
C CYS A 12 -2.24 -11.34 -3.52
N ASN A 13 -2.48 -10.13 -4.05
CA ASN A 13 -3.70 -9.31 -3.84
C ASN A 13 -4.11 -9.12 -2.37
N GLN A 14 -3.24 -9.49 -1.44
CA GLN A 14 -3.45 -9.37 -0.01
C GLN A 14 -3.09 -7.98 0.50
N ILE A 15 -3.86 -7.53 1.49
CA ILE A 15 -3.61 -6.27 2.18
C ILE A 15 -2.67 -6.55 3.35
N ASN A 16 -1.38 -6.25 3.15
CA ASN A 16 -0.34 -6.57 4.13
C ASN A 16 0.05 -5.37 4.99
N TYR A 17 -0.19 -4.15 4.51
CA TYR A 17 0.23 -2.93 5.19
C TYR A 17 -0.91 -1.93 5.29
N SER A 18 -0.91 -1.20 6.39
CA SER A 18 -1.74 -0.02 6.58
C SER A 18 -0.84 1.14 7.00
N SER A 19 -1.11 2.32 6.46
CA SER A 19 -0.43 3.55 6.84
C SER A 19 -1.44 4.70 6.87
N THR A 20 -1.00 5.88 7.25
CA THR A 20 -1.85 7.07 7.22
C THR A 20 -1.25 8.07 6.26
N LYS A 21 -2.10 8.70 5.45
CA LYS A 21 -1.66 9.66 4.45
C LYS A 21 -2.55 10.89 4.50
N ASP A 22 -1.93 12.06 4.42
CA ASP A 22 -2.63 13.31 4.21
C ASP A 22 -2.88 13.48 2.70
N LYS A 23 -4.10 13.17 2.23
CA LYS A 23 -4.50 13.31 0.82
C LYS A 23 -4.32 14.74 0.29
N LYS A 24 -4.33 15.75 1.18
CA LYS A 24 -4.10 17.17 0.83
C LYS A 24 -2.66 17.48 0.44
N LYS A 25 -1.67 16.79 1.02
CA LYS A 25 -0.23 17.06 0.75
C LYS A 25 0.33 16.14 -0.33
N HIS A 26 -0.18 14.92 -0.42
CA HIS A 26 0.29 13.93 -1.39
C HIS A 26 -0.92 13.33 -2.13
N PRO A 27 -1.33 13.91 -3.26
CA PRO A 27 -2.45 13.38 -4.04
C PRO A 27 -2.08 12.10 -4.81
N ASP A 28 -0.79 11.93 -5.16
CA ASP A 28 -0.28 10.84 -6.01
C ASP A 28 -0.42 9.46 -5.37
N LYS A 29 -0.76 8.45 -6.18
CA LYS A 29 -0.83 7.06 -5.71
C LYS A 29 0.58 6.60 -5.31
N ILE A 30 0.72 6.14 -4.06
CA ILE A 30 2.00 5.62 -3.60
C ILE A 30 2.11 4.14 -3.99
N GLU A 31 3.20 3.79 -4.67
CA GLU A 31 3.61 2.41 -4.94
C GLU A 31 4.93 2.14 -4.22
N LEU A 32 4.95 1.15 -3.31
CA LEU A 32 6.13 0.81 -2.52
C LEU A 32 6.55 -0.63 -2.80
N LYS A 33 7.83 -0.86 -3.04
CA LYS A 33 8.39 -2.22 -3.02
C LYS A 33 8.57 -2.64 -1.56
N LYS A 34 7.76 -3.60 -1.12
CA LYS A 34 7.77 -4.17 0.23
C LYS A 34 7.71 -5.68 0.14
N TYR A 35 8.13 -6.35 1.19
CA TYR A 35 8.13 -7.80 1.27
C TYR A 35 6.68 -8.34 1.44
N CYS A 36 6.14 -9.11 0.49
CA CYS A 36 4.91 -9.89 0.74
C CYS A 36 5.32 -11.18 1.47
N ARG A 37 4.78 -11.39 2.69
CA ARG A 37 5.02 -12.62 3.47
C ARG A 37 4.49 -13.87 2.78
N PHE A 38 3.43 -13.73 1.98
CA PHE A 38 2.82 -14.85 1.25
C PHE A 38 3.69 -15.29 0.06
N ASP A 39 4.16 -14.34 -0.74
CA ASP A 39 5.00 -14.64 -1.90
C ASP A 39 6.48 -14.87 -1.53
N ARG A 40 6.87 -14.53 -0.28
CA ARG A 40 8.25 -14.56 0.24
C ARG A 40 9.25 -13.78 -0.60
N LYS A 41 8.79 -12.72 -1.27
CA LYS A 41 9.61 -11.84 -2.12
C LYS A 41 9.20 -10.38 -1.97
N HIS A 42 10.06 -9.49 -2.43
CA HIS A 42 9.78 -8.06 -2.48
C HIS A 42 8.94 -7.74 -3.72
N THR A 43 7.71 -7.32 -3.48
CA THR A 43 6.71 -7.06 -4.51
C THR A 43 6.24 -5.61 -4.44
N VAL A 44 5.67 -5.13 -5.54
CA VAL A 44 5.06 -3.80 -5.57
C VAL A 44 3.74 -3.86 -4.82
N HIS A 45 3.64 -3.03 -3.79
CA HIS A 45 2.43 -2.81 -3.02
C HIS A 45 1.82 -1.47 -3.43
N LYS A 46 0.57 -1.51 -3.89
CA LYS A 46 -0.18 -0.37 -4.39
C LYS A 46 -1.13 0.16 -3.33
N GLU A 47 -1.27 1.47 -3.24
CA GLU A 47 -2.26 2.12 -2.36
C GLU A 47 -3.69 1.75 -2.80
N MET A 48 -4.41 1.03 -1.95
CA MET A 48 -5.83 0.77 -2.08
C MET A 48 -6.59 1.86 -1.32
N LYS A 49 -7.22 2.78 -2.06
CA LYS A 49 -8.19 3.69 -1.48
C LYS A 49 -9.47 2.90 -1.19
N LYS A 50 -10.02 3.09 0.00
CA LYS A 50 -11.42 2.75 0.28
C LYS A 50 -12.31 3.80 -0.36
#